data_AF-A0A944EWI1-F1
#
_entry.id   AF-A0A944EWI1-F1
#
_cell.length_a   1.000
_cell.length_b   1.000
_cell.length_c   1.000
_cell.angle_alpha   90.00
_cell.angle_beta   90.00
_cell.angle_gamma   90.00
#
_symmetry.space_group_name_H-M   'P 1'
#
loop_
_entity.id
_entity.type
_entity.pdbx_description
1 polymer ?
#
loop_
_entity_poly.entity_id
_entity_poly.type
_entity_poly.pdbx_seq_one_letter_code
_entity_poly.pdbx_strand_id
1 'polypeptide(L)'
;MKITSGILKRVAVPAAVMGMALPLALAGSAAAQQPGPASTVTRAFGQVSYTAYSGEDNKLTVTAETDANNNTVLVVTDLEGIGAGPGCQQASPNAAVCGLAGSVTRISARLGDGMDTAYIAVDIASSVDAGAGADIVETSGGNDTINLRDGVSNNDSASCGGGTDAASGNIGDRISTNCERRATY
;
A
#
# COMPACT_ATOMS: atom_id res chain seq x y z
N MET A 1 6.24 -24.75 50.43
CA MET A 1 5.65 -26.07 50.68
C MET A 1 6.33 -27.09 49.77
N LYS A 2 6.78 -28.18 50.40
CA LYS A 2 7.15 -29.52 49.92
C LYS A 2 7.68 -29.74 48.49
N ILE A 3 8.94 -30.18 48.49
CA ILE A 3 9.68 -30.97 47.50
C ILE A 3 8.98 -32.33 47.31
N THR A 4 8.84 -32.81 46.07
CA THR A 4 8.69 -34.25 45.79
C THR A 4 9.54 -34.66 44.59
N SER A 5 10.57 -35.42 44.91
CA SER A 5 11.52 -36.08 44.02
C SER A 5 11.03 -37.52 43.79
N GLY A 6 10.98 -37.97 42.54
CA GLY A 6 10.53 -39.31 42.13
C GLY A 6 11.65 -40.06 41.42
N ILE A 7 11.82 -41.33 41.80
CA ILE A 7 13.04 -42.14 41.68
C ILE A 7 13.11 -42.96 40.38
N LEU A 8 14.33 -43.01 39.82
CA LEU A 8 14.99 -44.00 38.94
C LEU A 8 14.20 -45.19 38.37
N LYS A 9 14.46 -45.49 37.09
CA LYS A 9 14.81 -46.86 36.64
C LYS A 9 15.70 -46.82 35.39
N ARG A 10 16.97 -47.24 35.56
CA ARG A 10 17.87 -47.60 34.46
C ARG A 10 17.45 -48.97 33.93
N VAL A 11 17.23 -49.07 32.63
CA VAL A 11 17.25 -50.36 31.91
C VAL A 11 18.27 -50.21 30.80
N ALA A 12 19.31 -51.03 30.86
CA ALA A 12 20.30 -51.22 29.82
C ALA A 12 19.93 -52.49 29.06
N VAL A 13 19.86 -52.43 27.72
CA VAL A 13 20.14 -53.57 26.83
C VAL A 13 20.73 -53.01 25.52
N PRO A 14 21.84 -53.59 25.01
CA PRO A 14 22.50 -53.17 23.78
C PRO A 14 21.94 -53.92 22.56
N ALA A 15 21.89 -53.27 21.40
CA ALA A 15 21.86 -53.95 20.12
C ALA A 15 22.46 -53.04 19.05
N ALA A 16 23.68 -53.38 18.62
CA ALA A 16 24.33 -52.77 17.47
C ALA A 16 23.55 -53.12 16.20
N VAL A 17 23.05 -52.10 15.52
CA VAL A 17 22.55 -52.21 14.14
C VAL A 17 23.49 -51.37 13.28
N MET A 18 24.42 -52.03 12.58
CA MET A 18 25.07 -51.46 11.40
C MET A 18 24.00 -51.32 10.32
N GLY A 19 23.49 -50.10 10.13
CA GLY A 19 22.55 -49.76 9.09
C GLY A 19 22.99 -48.45 8.44
N MET A 20 23.35 -48.55 7.16
CA MET A 20 23.59 -47.51 6.15
C MET A 20 23.43 -46.06 6.64
N ALA A 21 24.55 -45.34 6.71
CA ALA A 21 24.56 -43.89 6.85
C ALA A 21 23.95 -43.27 5.58
N LEU A 22 22.64 -43.02 5.60
CA LEU A 22 22.02 -42.07 4.69
C LEU A 22 22.59 -40.69 5.04
N PRO A 23 23.12 -39.91 4.07
CA PRO A 23 23.34 -38.50 4.31
C PRO A 23 21.97 -37.88 4.59
N LEU A 24 21.74 -37.44 5.82
CA LEU A 24 20.65 -36.53 6.14
C LEU A 24 20.89 -35.26 5.33
N ALA A 25 20.29 -35.21 4.14
CA ALA A 25 20.10 -33.97 3.42
C ALA A 25 19.29 -33.07 4.35
N LEU A 26 19.96 -32.08 4.94
CA LEU A 26 19.31 -30.95 5.60
C LEU A 26 18.40 -30.32 4.56
N ALA A 27 17.12 -30.70 4.57
CA ALA A 27 16.08 -29.98 3.88
C ALA A 27 16.06 -28.59 4.53
N GLY A 28 16.84 -27.67 3.97
CA GLY A 28 16.82 -26.28 4.36
C GLY A 28 15.38 -25.81 4.26
N SER A 29 14.85 -25.31 5.36
CA SER A 29 13.56 -24.64 5.39
C SER A 29 13.56 -23.68 4.21
N ALA A 30 12.67 -23.89 3.23
CA ALA A 30 12.38 -22.85 2.26
C ALA A 30 11.88 -21.68 3.09
N ALA A 31 12.73 -20.68 3.31
CA ALA A 31 12.31 -19.43 3.90
C ALA A 31 11.19 -18.95 2.98
N ALA A 32 9.96 -18.98 3.49
CA ALA A 32 8.82 -18.43 2.78
C ALA A 32 9.24 -17.00 2.45
N GLN A 33 9.48 -16.75 1.16
CA GLN A 33 9.88 -15.44 0.69
C GLN A 33 8.71 -14.55 1.06
N GLN A 34 8.92 -13.68 2.05
CA GLN A 34 7.88 -12.80 2.52
C GLN A 34 7.37 -12.04 1.28
N PRO A 35 6.05 -12.01 1.03
CA PRO A 35 5.51 -11.26 -0.07
C PRO A 35 6.12 -9.86 -0.04
N GLY A 36 6.55 -9.38 -1.21
CA GLY A 36 6.99 -7.99 -1.34
C GLY A 36 5.86 -7.03 -0.95
N PRO A 37 6.14 -5.74 -0.79
CA PRO A 37 5.06 -4.77 -0.60
C PRO A 37 4.11 -4.78 -1.80
N ALA A 38 2.82 -4.54 -1.58
CA ALA A 38 1.81 -4.46 -2.64
C ALA A 38 1.95 -3.21 -3.51
N SER A 39 2.66 -2.19 -3.03
CA SER A 39 2.90 -0.95 -3.77
C SER A 39 4.27 -0.35 -3.48
N THR A 40 4.64 0.68 -4.24
CA THR A 40 5.82 1.51 -3.96
C THR A 40 5.48 2.98 -3.98
N VAL A 41 6.23 3.76 -3.18
CA VAL A 41 6.16 5.22 -3.21
C VAL A 41 7.54 5.84 -3.29
N THR A 42 7.68 6.85 -4.13
CA THR A 42 8.91 7.61 -4.31
C THR A 42 8.64 9.10 -4.26
N ARG A 43 9.67 9.89 -4.03
CA ARG A 43 9.62 11.34 -4.12
C ARG A 43 10.81 11.89 -4.89
N ALA A 44 10.52 12.76 -5.86
CA ALA A 44 11.54 13.50 -6.60
C ALA A 44 11.00 14.86 -7.04
N PHE A 45 11.82 15.91 -6.98
CA PHE A 45 11.50 17.26 -7.50
C PHE A 45 10.15 17.84 -7.04
N GLY A 46 9.75 17.57 -5.79
CA GLY A 46 8.47 18.04 -5.25
C GLY A 46 7.25 17.20 -5.65
N GLN A 47 7.43 16.14 -6.43
CA GLN A 47 6.39 15.18 -6.76
C GLN A 47 6.51 13.90 -5.91
N VAL A 48 5.40 13.44 -5.37
CA VAL A 48 5.27 12.11 -4.75
C VAL A 48 4.55 11.19 -5.74
N SER A 49 5.14 10.03 -6.01
CA SER A 49 4.64 9.04 -6.97
C SER A 49 4.39 7.72 -6.26
N TYR A 50 3.11 7.33 -6.18
CA TYR A 50 2.63 6.05 -5.71
C TYR A 50 2.32 5.14 -6.91
N THR A 51 2.70 3.87 -6.83
CA THR A 51 2.43 2.86 -7.86
C THR A 51 2.15 1.53 -7.18
N ALA A 52 0.92 1.08 -7.31
CA ALA A 52 0.49 -0.27 -6.97
C ALA A 52 1.13 -1.32 -7.89
N TYR A 53 1.26 -2.54 -7.37
CA TYR A 53 1.60 -3.71 -8.16
C TYR A 53 0.33 -4.46 -8.56
N SER A 54 0.46 -5.29 -9.60
CA SER A 54 -0.68 -5.97 -10.17
C SER A 54 -1.24 -7.06 -9.26
N GLY A 55 -2.57 -7.17 -9.19
CA GLY A 55 -3.31 -8.22 -8.50
C GLY A 55 -3.51 -7.98 -7.00
N GLU A 56 -3.37 -6.72 -6.56
CA GLU A 56 -3.52 -6.30 -5.17
C GLU A 56 -4.75 -5.39 -5.05
N ASP A 57 -5.48 -5.42 -3.93
CA ASP A 57 -6.62 -4.51 -3.67
C ASP A 57 -6.15 -3.36 -2.76
N ASN A 58 -5.43 -2.39 -3.34
CA ASN A 58 -4.69 -1.39 -2.58
C ASN A 58 -5.60 -0.38 -1.86
N LYS A 59 -5.12 0.09 -0.69
CA LYS A 59 -5.86 1.05 0.13
C LYS A 59 -4.98 2.25 0.44
N LEU A 60 -4.77 3.08 -0.58
CA LEU A 60 -3.96 4.28 -0.52
C LEU A 60 -4.61 5.33 0.37
N THR A 61 -3.85 5.86 1.33
CA THR A 61 -4.19 7.11 2.03
C THR A 61 -2.97 8.02 2.08
N VAL A 62 -3.17 9.31 1.81
CA VAL A 62 -2.13 10.34 1.88
C VAL A 62 -2.55 11.42 2.88
N THR A 63 -1.75 11.61 3.93
CA THR A 63 -2.01 12.55 5.02
C THR A 63 -0.83 13.48 5.26
N ALA A 64 -1.10 14.61 5.92
CA ALA A 64 -0.09 15.46 6.51
C ALA A 64 -0.10 15.27 8.03
N GLU A 65 1.03 14.86 8.60
CA GLU A 65 1.16 14.54 10.03
C GLU A 65 2.30 15.35 10.67
N THR A 66 2.22 15.59 11.97
CA THR A 66 3.29 16.26 12.72
C THR A 66 4.29 15.22 13.23
N ASP A 67 5.56 15.35 12.84
CA ASP A 67 6.63 14.46 13.30
C ASP A 67 7.11 14.80 14.73
N ALA A 68 8.04 13.99 15.26
CA ALA A 68 8.62 14.18 16.59
C ALA A 68 9.40 15.50 16.76
N ASN A 69 9.76 16.16 15.66
CA ASN A 69 10.47 17.44 15.63
C ASN A 69 9.53 18.62 15.38
N ASN A 70 8.20 18.40 15.43
CA ASN A 70 7.16 19.39 15.19
C ASN A 70 7.15 19.94 13.75
N ASN A 71 7.60 19.15 12.78
CA ASN A 71 7.45 19.45 11.36
C ASN A 71 6.20 18.77 10.79
N THR A 72 5.53 19.40 9.84
CA THR A 72 4.47 18.75 9.06
C THR A 72 5.08 17.94 7.91
N VAL A 73 4.97 16.62 7.98
CA VAL A 73 5.48 15.67 6.99
C VAL A 73 4.33 15.03 6.21
N LEU A 74 4.60 14.64 4.96
CA LEU A 74 3.66 13.88 4.16
C LEU A 74 3.83 12.39 4.46
N VAL A 75 2.75 11.73 4.86
CA VAL A 75 2.69 10.29 5.12
C VAL A 75 1.83 9.64 4.05
N VAL A 76 2.35 8.57 3.46
CA VAL A 76 1.66 7.75 2.46
C VAL A 76 1.51 6.35 3.04
N THR A 77 0.27 5.88 3.12
CA THR A 77 -0.05 4.56 3.67
C THR A 77 -0.77 3.70 2.66
N ASP A 78 -0.55 2.39 2.77
CA ASP A 78 -1.26 1.37 2.02
C ASP A 78 -1.45 0.13 2.90
N LEU A 79 -2.70 -0.30 3.10
CA LEU A 79 -3.02 -1.40 4.01
C LEU A 79 -2.59 -2.77 3.45
N GLU A 80 -2.42 -2.91 2.15
CA GLU A 80 -1.86 -4.14 1.55
C GLU A 80 -0.32 -4.17 1.57
N GLY A 81 0.30 -3.04 1.94
CA GLY A 81 1.74 -2.90 2.17
C GLY A 81 2.41 -1.98 1.17
N ILE A 82 3.41 -1.22 1.62
CA ILE A 82 4.08 -0.19 0.81
C ILE A 82 5.59 -0.26 0.96
N GLY A 83 6.30 -0.19 -0.16
CA GLY A 83 7.74 -0.04 -0.23
C GLY A 83 8.12 1.43 -0.39
N ALA A 84 8.83 1.99 0.58
CA ALA A 84 9.45 3.31 0.45
C ALA A 84 10.67 3.23 -0.48
N GLY A 85 10.58 3.92 -1.62
CA GLY A 85 11.70 4.13 -2.54
C GLY A 85 12.38 5.48 -2.34
N PRO A 86 13.24 5.92 -3.29
CA PRO A 86 14.02 7.15 -3.16
C PRO A 86 13.16 8.36 -2.80
N GLY A 87 13.66 9.16 -1.85
CA GLY A 87 12.98 10.38 -1.36
C GLY A 87 11.88 10.15 -0.32
N CYS A 88 11.55 8.89 -0.03
CA CYS A 88 10.68 8.52 1.09
C CYS A 88 11.45 7.61 2.07
N GLN A 89 11.05 7.66 3.33
CA GLN A 89 11.58 6.81 4.40
C GLN A 89 10.50 5.83 4.84
N GLN A 90 10.84 4.55 4.93
CA GLN A 90 9.92 3.54 5.48
C GLN A 90 9.65 3.84 6.96
N ALA A 91 8.38 3.96 7.35
CA ALA A 91 7.96 4.15 8.74
C ALA A 91 7.42 2.86 9.35
N SER A 92 6.67 2.07 8.58
CA SER A 92 6.15 0.74 8.94
C SER A 92 5.92 -0.08 7.67
N PRO A 93 5.55 -1.38 7.72
CA PRO A 93 5.19 -2.14 6.52
C PRO A 93 4.07 -1.52 5.66
N ASN A 94 3.24 -0.67 6.25
CA ASN A 94 2.07 -0.05 5.60
C ASN A 94 2.18 1.48 5.52
N ALA A 95 3.33 2.07 5.86
CA ALA A 95 3.50 3.53 5.87
C ALA A 95 4.91 3.96 5.44
N ALA A 96 4.96 5.03 4.65
CA ALA A 96 6.17 5.71 4.24
C ALA A 96 6.04 7.23 4.45
N VAL A 97 7.09 7.86 4.94
CA VAL A 97 7.18 9.32 5.13
C VAL A 97 7.95 9.92 3.97
N CYS A 98 7.32 10.77 3.17
CA CYS A 98 7.92 11.37 1.97
C CYS A 98 8.42 12.80 2.21
N GLY A 99 8.94 13.07 3.41
CA GLY A 99 9.52 14.36 3.81
C GLY A 99 8.49 15.45 4.09
N LEU A 100 8.93 16.72 4.13
CA LEU A 100 8.07 17.86 4.50
C LEU A 100 6.91 18.06 3.51
N ALA A 101 5.68 18.12 4.02
CA ALA A 101 4.47 18.27 3.21
C ALA A 101 4.49 19.58 2.39
N GLY A 102 4.91 20.69 3.00
CA GLY A 102 5.00 22.01 2.33
C GLY A 102 6.03 22.10 1.19
N SER A 103 6.80 21.04 0.94
CA SER A 103 7.75 20.94 -0.18
C SER A 103 7.29 19.95 -1.27
N VAL A 104 6.07 19.42 -1.14
CA VAL A 104 5.40 18.60 -2.15
C VAL A 104 4.41 19.48 -2.89
N THR A 105 4.52 19.50 -4.22
CA THR A 105 3.68 20.32 -5.11
C THR A 105 2.74 19.49 -5.95
N ARG A 106 2.94 18.17 -6.02
CA ARG A 106 2.10 17.25 -6.79
C ARG A 106 2.13 15.84 -6.22
N ILE A 107 0.99 15.16 -6.27
CA ILE A 107 0.86 13.73 -6.01
C ILE A 107 0.48 13.03 -7.32
N SER A 108 1.06 11.89 -7.60
CA SER A 108 0.64 11.01 -8.70
C SER A 108 0.44 9.61 -8.15
N ALA A 109 -0.76 9.06 -8.34
CA ALA A 109 -1.11 7.72 -7.91
C ALA A 109 -1.54 6.91 -9.13
N ARG A 110 -0.99 5.70 -9.25
CA ARG A 110 -1.48 4.65 -10.16
C ARG A 110 -1.92 3.49 -9.29
N LEU A 111 -3.23 3.21 -9.28
CA LEU A 111 -3.82 2.19 -8.40
C LEU A 111 -3.82 0.79 -9.05
N GLY A 112 -3.82 0.71 -10.38
CA GLY A 112 -3.39 -0.49 -11.07
C GLY A 112 -4.57 -1.36 -11.49
N ASP A 113 -4.73 -2.52 -10.86
CA ASP A 113 -5.87 -3.40 -11.11
C ASP A 113 -6.42 -3.95 -9.79
N GLY A 114 -7.74 -4.13 -9.70
CA GLY A 114 -8.37 -4.72 -8.51
C GLY A 114 -9.56 -3.91 -8.01
N MET A 115 -9.77 -3.91 -6.71
CA MET A 115 -10.71 -3.03 -6.04
C MET A 115 -9.93 -2.03 -5.20
N ASP A 116 -9.48 -0.94 -5.82
CA ASP A 116 -8.62 0.01 -5.17
C ASP A 116 -9.38 1.14 -4.49
N THR A 117 -8.81 1.64 -3.40
CA THR A 117 -9.27 2.86 -2.75
C THR A 117 -8.13 3.86 -2.61
N ALA A 118 -8.39 5.11 -2.95
CA ALA A 118 -7.45 6.20 -2.77
C ALA A 118 -8.10 7.36 -2.02
N TYR A 119 -7.53 7.72 -0.88
CA TYR A 119 -7.93 8.89 -0.11
C TYR A 119 -6.77 9.89 0.03
N ILE A 120 -6.83 11.00 -0.71
CA ILE A 120 -5.81 12.05 -0.68
C ILE A 120 -6.30 13.18 0.23
N ALA A 121 -5.98 13.07 1.52
CA ALA A 121 -6.47 13.94 2.60
C ALA A 121 -5.61 15.22 2.80
N VAL A 122 -5.01 15.72 1.72
CA VAL A 122 -4.14 16.90 1.73
C VAL A 122 -4.48 17.82 0.57
N ASP A 123 -4.33 19.13 0.77
CA ASP A 123 -4.65 20.14 -0.25
C ASP A 123 -3.50 20.30 -1.27
N ILE A 124 -3.14 19.20 -1.94
CA ILE A 124 -2.05 19.14 -2.92
C ILE A 124 -2.60 18.57 -4.22
N ALA A 125 -2.37 19.29 -5.32
CA ALA A 125 -2.79 18.86 -6.66
C ALA A 125 -2.37 17.42 -6.96
N SER A 126 -3.34 16.58 -7.29
CA SER A 126 -3.14 15.15 -7.50
C SER A 126 -3.49 14.71 -8.92
N SER A 127 -2.87 13.63 -9.36
CA SER A 127 -3.21 12.92 -10.59
C SER A 127 -3.40 11.45 -10.23
N VAL A 128 -4.63 10.97 -10.30
CA VAL A 128 -4.98 9.58 -9.96
C VAL A 128 -5.39 8.86 -11.23
N ASP A 129 -4.72 7.77 -11.52
CA ASP A 129 -5.13 6.78 -12.51
C ASP A 129 -5.60 5.55 -11.75
N ALA A 130 -6.91 5.33 -11.72
CA ALA A 130 -7.52 4.24 -10.98
C ALA A 130 -7.11 2.89 -11.59
N GLY A 131 -7.02 2.84 -12.92
CA GLY A 131 -6.63 1.61 -13.61
C GLY A 131 -7.86 0.75 -13.86
N ALA A 132 -7.75 -0.57 -13.71
CA ALA A 132 -8.83 -1.50 -14.04
C ALA A 132 -9.49 -2.09 -12.80
N GLY A 133 -10.81 -2.29 -12.86
CA GLY A 133 -11.55 -2.88 -11.74
C GLY A 133 -12.42 -1.86 -11.06
N ALA A 134 -12.82 -2.10 -9.81
CA ALA A 134 -13.88 -1.31 -9.16
C ALA A 134 -13.30 -0.37 -8.12
N ASP A 135 -13.10 0.90 -8.51
CA ASP A 135 -12.26 1.81 -7.76
C ASP A 135 -13.03 2.94 -7.07
N ILE A 136 -12.49 3.41 -5.95
CA ILE A 136 -13.01 4.55 -5.21
C ILE A 136 -11.89 5.56 -4.99
N VAL A 137 -12.06 6.75 -5.58
CA VAL A 137 -11.09 7.84 -5.44
C VAL A 137 -11.74 9.03 -4.75
N GLU A 138 -11.14 9.46 -3.64
CA GLU A 138 -11.51 10.68 -2.93
C GLU A 138 -10.29 11.59 -2.75
N THR A 139 -10.43 12.84 -3.18
CA THR A 139 -9.42 13.88 -2.96
C THR A 139 -9.97 14.98 -2.06
N SER A 140 -9.07 15.71 -1.42
CA SER A 140 -9.38 16.89 -0.62
C SER A 140 -9.16 18.15 -1.47
N GLY A 141 -8.42 19.15 -1.00
CA GLY A 141 -8.08 20.29 -1.85
C GLY A 141 -7.03 20.00 -2.93
N GLY A 142 -6.89 20.92 -3.88
CA GLY A 142 -5.92 20.83 -4.96
C GLY A 142 -6.58 21.00 -6.32
N ASN A 143 -5.80 21.07 -7.39
CA ASN A 143 -6.35 20.95 -8.75
C ASN A 143 -6.10 19.51 -9.20
N ASP A 144 -7.11 18.67 -9.06
CA ASP A 144 -7.00 17.24 -9.21
C ASP A 144 -7.36 16.77 -10.62
N THR A 145 -6.78 15.65 -11.03
CA THR A 145 -7.14 14.94 -12.25
C THR A 145 -7.31 13.46 -11.95
N ILE A 146 -8.52 12.95 -12.12
CA ILE A 146 -8.89 11.56 -11.84
C ILE A 146 -9.28 10.87 -13.16
N ASN A 147 -8.64 9.76 -13.47
CA ASN A 147 -9.00 8.86 -14.56
C ASN A 147 -9.54 7.54 -13.98
N LEU A 148 -10.83 7.30 -14.16
CA LEU A 148 -11.54 6.07 -13.82
C LEU A 148 -11.78 5.18 -15.05
N ARG A 149 -11.20 5.52 -16.22
CA ARG A 149 -11.57 4.85 -17.47
C ARG A 149 -10.88 3.48 -17.59
N ASP A 150 -11.65 2.42 -17.42
CA ASP A 150 -11.20 1.04 -17.58
C ASP A 150 -11.96 0.25 -18.67
N GLY A 151 -13.05 0.82 -19.19
CA GLY A 151 -13.90 0.19 -20.21
C GLY A 151 -15.05 -0.66 -19.63
N VAL A 152 -15.18 -0.72 -18.32
CA VAL A 152 -16.32 -1.27 -17.59
C VAL A 152 -17.30 -0.12 -17.29
N SER A 153 -18.47 -0.39 -16.76
CA SER A 153 -19.50 0.62 -16.54
C SER A 153 -20.17 0.40 -15.20
N ASN A 154 -20.37 1.47 -14.43
CA ASN A 154 -21.04 1.44 -13.12
C ASN A 154 -20.23 0.74 -12.00
N ASN A 155 -18.91 0.71 -12.11
CA ASN A 155 -18.01 0.10 -11.13
C ASN A 155 -17.23 1.15 -10.33
N ASP A 156 -16.99 2.32 -10.90
CA ASP A 156 -16.09 3.30 -10.29
C ASP A 156 -16.80 4.49 -9.66
N SER A 157 -16.11 5.14 -8.72
CA SER A 157 -16.56 6.39 -8.13
C SER A 157 -15.42 7.36 -7.84
N ALA A 158 -15.71 8.64 -8.05
CA ALA A 158 -14.81 9.73 -7.70
C ALA A 158 -15.54 10.83 -6.93
N SER A 159 -14.90 11.32 -5.87
CA SER A 159 -15.24 12.55 -5.20
C SER A 159 -14.03 13.47 -5.17
N CYS A 160 -14.19 14.69 -5.68
CA CYS A 160 -13.17 15.71 -5.59
C CYS A 160 -13.38 16.55 -4.33
N GLY A 161 -12.43 17.36 -3.92
CA GLY A 161 -12.65 18.31 -2.82
C GLY A 161 -12.71 19.74 -3.34
N GLY A 162 -11.74 20.56 -2.94
CA GLY A 162 -11.72 21.97 -3.27
C GLY A 162 -10.66 22.31 -4.30
N GLY A 163 -11.04 22.96 -5.39
CA GLY A 163 -10.09 23.52 -6.34
C GLY A 163 -10.67 23.60 -7.74
N THR A 164 -9.89 23.19 -8.74
CA THR A 164 -10.38 23.04 -10.11
C THR A 164 -10.02 21.65 -10.59
N ASP A 165 -10.99 20.77 -10.48
CA ASP A 165 -10.82 19.35 -10.60
C ASP A 165 -11.40 18.83 -11.91
N ALA A 166 -10.75 17.80 -12.44
CA ALA A 166 -11.20 17.08 -13.61
C ALA A 166 -11.29 15.59 -13.30
N ALA A 167 -12.44 14.98 -13.58
CA ALA A 167 -12.63 13.55 -13.44
C ALA A 167 -13.25 12.99 -14.72
N SER A 168 -12.70 11.88 -15.21
CA SER A 168 -13.25 11.15 -16.34
C SER A 168 -13.47 9.68 -16.01
N GLY A 169 -14.59 9.14 -16.43
CA GLY A 169 -14.94 7.72 -16.28
C GLY A 169 -15.70 7.19 -17.49
N ASN A 170 -16.16 5.95 -17.38
CA ASN A 170 -17.07 5.32 -18.31
C ASN A 170 -18.53 5.67 -18.01
N ILE A 171 -19.43 5.28 -18.91
CA ILE A 171 -20.88 5.42 -18.70
C ILE A 171 -21.29 4.68 -17.42
N GLY A 172 -21.99 5.38 -16.52
CA GLY A 172 -22.56 4.80 -15.31
C GLY A 172 -21.69 4.95 -14.07
N ASP A 173 -20.43 5.35 -14.22
CA ASP A 173 -19.55 5.64 -13.08
C ASP A 173 -20.03 6.86 -12.31
N ARG A 174 -19.76 6.85 -11.01
CA ARG A 174 -20.29 7.83 -10.08
C ARG A 174 -19.26 8.93 -9.84
N ILE A 175 -19.30 9.97 -10.67
CA ILE A 175 -18.47 11.15 -10.48
C ILE A 175 -19.27 12.23 -9.76
N SER A 176 -18.86 12.54 -8.53
CA SER A 176 -19.52 13.51 -7.65
C SER A 176 -19.57 14.92 -8.27
N THR A 177 -20.56 15.71 -7.85
CA THR A 177 -20.79 17.06 -8.38
C THR A 177 -19.72 18.08 -7.98
N ASN A 178 -18.88 17.74 -7.00
CA ASN A 178 -17.73 18.55 -6.57
C ASN A 178 -16.53 18.44 -7.52
N CYS A 179 -16.53 17.53 -8.49
CA CYS A 179 -15.57 17.57 -9.59
C CYS A 179 -16.06 18.57 -10.65
N GLU A 180 -15.39 19.72 -10.82
CA GLU A 180 -15.91 20.81 -11.67
C GLU A 180 -15.97 20.42 -13.15
N ARG A 181 -15.02 19.61 -13.62
CA ARG A 181 -14.94 19.15 -15.01
C ARG A 181 -15.14 17.65 -15.07
N ARG A 182 -16.32 17.23 -15.54
CA ARG A 182 -16.71 15.82 -15.61
C ARG A 182 -16.88 15.38 -17.05
N ALA A 183 -16.35 14.21 -17.38
CA ALA A 183 -16.54 13.58 -18.68
C ALA A 183 -16.82 12.09 -18.51
N THR A 184 -17.87 11.59 -19.15
CA THR A 184 -18.16 10.16 -19.26
C THR A 184 -18.17 9.77 -20.73
N TYR A 185 -17.60 8.60 -21.03
CA TYR A 185 -17.41 8.09 -22.40
C TYR A 185 -18.05 6.73 -22.59
#